data_AF-A0A2V6LX24-F1
#
_entry.id   AF-A0A2V6LX24-F1
#
_cell.length_a   1.000
_cell.length_b   1.000
_cell.length_c   1.000
_cell.angle_alpha   90.00
_cell.angle_beta   90.00
_cell.angle_gamma   90.00
#
_symmetry.space_group_name_H-M   'P 1'
#
loop_
_entity.id
_entity.type
_entity.pdbx_description
1 polymer ?
#
loop_
_entity_poly.entity_id
_entity_poly.type
_entity_poly.pdbx_seq_one_letter_code
_entity_poly.pdbx_strand_id
1 'polypeptide(L)'
;MARGILTVVEIAILTTLIIATRCANYQDVFVAGNVYFVDSDCYARMTRVQLVRAKPGLIIRHHAFENFPQGTTPHTTAPLDYLILGLSLLLNPFTAHSIDMAGAFISPLLALLGGWFLWWWSRRMKFRYRWVMLILYAISPILVHGTQLGRPDHQSLVIVLVTLGICAEWSLQMKAADMAAFLEVNSWAAVSGAAWGFAIWVSAYEPLVLFFVVTATTVLVNRRALFARVRRTTWIVLAAVIALGLLVERRLPSLAIVQSNVVFKKWAGTIGELAQVLPTNPVWLRWCGYLILIAPFLIWMCVRNRNGGRKTPVFVLVLLAATYGLTIWQARWGYFFVLIFALALPALLAPIKSGVAVWIAFVLSIFPILHDWDEKFWPNEAQFASHMERRIESVQIRDLALSLRSADVHPFLAPWWVSPSIAYWSGQPGIAGSSHESLNGIEDSARFFISEDFQQAREILQKDKVAWVFAYDSDRVAQNSAAILNEALPANPLCRVLDRRPSQAPRFLNFSAQNPTCKLYRVSVER
;
A
#
# COMPACT_ATOMS: atom_id res chain seq x y z
N MET A 1 -24.83 -16.70 -29.20
CA MET A 1 -25.59 -16.41 -27.96
C MET A 1 -24.93 -17.06 -26.72
N ALA A 2 -24.82 -18.39 -26.62
CA ALA A 2 -24.27 -19.09 -25.43
C ALA A 2 -22.86 -18.65 -24.98
N ARG A 3 -21.89 -18.47 -25.91
CA ARG A 3 -20.53 -17.98 -25.57
C ARG A 3 -20.51 -16.54 -25.04
N GLY A 4 -21.47 -15.72 -25.46
CA GLY A 4 -21.64 -14.35 -24.96
C GLY A 4 -22.16 -14.35 -23.53
N ILE A 5 -23.20 -15.13 -23.27
CA ILE A 5 -23.79 -15.30 -21.92
C ILE A 5 -22.73 -15.79 -20.93
N LEU A 6 -21.96 -16.84 -21.29
CA LEU A 6 -20.90 -17.34 -20.42
C LEU A 6 -19.85 -16.25 -20.10
N THR A 7 -19.46 -15.46 -21.09
CA THR A 7 -18.50 -14.36 -20.89
C THR A 7 -19.03 -13.32 -19.90
N VAL A 8 -20.31 -12.95 -19.99
CA VAL A 8 -20.94 -12.02 -19.06
C VAL A 8 -20.98 -12.60 -17.64
N VAL A 9 -21.39 -13.87 -17.50
CA VAL A 9 -21.45 -14.55 -16.19
C VAL A 9 -20.06 -14.61 -15.55
N GLU A 10 -19.02 -14.94 -16.30
CA GLU A 10 -17.65 -14.99 -15.80
C GLU A 10 -17.17 -13.62 -15.28
N ILE A 11 -17.37 -12.56 -16.05
CA ILE A 11 -16.98 -11.20 -15.64
C ILE A 11 -17.79 -10.78 -14.40
N ALA A 12 -19.10 -11.07 -14.37
CA ALA A 12 -19.95 -10.74 -13.25
C ALA A 12 -19.50 -11.43 -11.96
N ILE A 13 -19.23 -12.74 -12.00
CA ILE A 13 -18.72 -13.50 -10.85
C ILE A 13 -17.40 -12.90 -10.34
N LEU A 14 -16.44 -12.66 -11.25
CA LEU A 14 -15.15 -12.10 -10.86
C LEU A 14 -15.29 -10.69 -10.27
N THR A 15 -16.14 -9.85 -10.88
CA THR A 15 -16.43 -8.49 -10.40
C THR A 15 -17.01 -8.53 -9.00
N THR A 16 -18.03 -9.37 -8.78
CA THR A 16 -18.66 -9.52 -7.46
C THR A 16 -17.66 -10.00 -6.41
N LEU A 17 -16.82 -10.99 -6.72
CA LEU A 17 -15.80 -11.48 -5.78
C LEU A 17 -14.77 -10.40 -5.42
N ILE A 18 -14.29 -9.65 -6.41
CA ILE A 18 -13.33 -8.56 -6.16
C ILE A 18 -13.98 -7.46 -5.31
N ILE A 19 -15.17 -6.98 -5.68
CA ILE A 19 -15.83 -5.90 -4.94
C ILE A 19 -16.24 -6.34 -3.54
N ALA A 20 -16.79 -7.54 -3.38
CA ALA A 20 -17.21 -8.05 -2.06
C ALA A 20 -16.03 -8.14 -1.08
N THR A 21 -14.86 -8.60 -1.55
CA THR A 21 -13.67 -8.69 -0.70
C THR A 21 -13.02 -7.33 -0.44
N ARG A 22 -12.88 -6.46 -1.45
CA ARG A 22 -12.25 -5.13 -1.29
C ARG A 22 -13.09 -4.16 -0.49
N CYS A 23 -14.41 -4.34 -0.46
CA CYS A 23 -15.34 -3.51 0.30
C CYS A 23 -15.80 -4.17 1.61
N ALA A 24 -15.14 -5.24 2.07
CA ALA A 24 -15.53 -5.94 3.30
C ALA A 24 -15.46 -5.05 4.55
N ASN A 25 -14.58 -4.04 4.55
CA ASN A 25 -14.42 -3.03 5.61
C ASN A 25 -15.33 -1.79 5.40
N TYR A 26 -16.40 -1.89 4.62
CA TYR A 26 -17.27 -0.75 4.29
C TYR A 26 -17.71 0.06 5.52
N GLN A 27 -18.07 -0.64 6.60
CA GLN A 27 -18.55 0.00 7.83
C GLN A 27 -17.45 0.71 8.62
N ASP A 28 -16.17 0.37 8.41
CA ASP A 28 -15.03 1.07 9.01
C ASP A 28 -14.71 2.36 8.23
N VAL A 29 -14.96 2.36 6.92
CA VAL A 29 -14.66 3.48 6.02
C VAL A 29 -15.78 4.51 6.02
N PHE A 30 -17.03 4.07 5.98
CA PHE A 30 -18.19 4.96 5.90
C PHE A 30 -18.90 5.06 7.25
N VAL A 31 -18.63 6.12 7.98
CA VAL A 31 -19.20 6.36 9.32
C VAL A 31 -19.89 7.72 9.34
N ALA A 32 -21.18 7.72 9.69
CA ALA A 32 -22.03 8.92 9.79
C ALA A 32 -21.92 9.86 8.57
N GLY A 33 -21.97 9.29 7.36
CA GLY A 33 -21.89 10.04 6.09
C GLY A 33 -20.50 10.55 5.70
N ASN A 34 -19.46 10.21 6.46
CA ASN A 34 -18.08 10.63 6.21
C ASN A 34 -17.17 9.45 5.88
N VAL A 35 -16.05 9.76 5.24
CA VAL A 35 -15.01 8.77 4.89
C VAL A 35 -13.88 8.82 5.91
N TYR A 36 -13.53 7.66 6.42
CA TYR A 36 -12.35 7.42 7.24
C TYR A 36 -11.41 6.50 6.47
N PHE A 37 -10.23 7.01 6.15
CA PHE A 37 -9.22 6.22 5.46
C PHE A 37 -8.54 5.26 6.44
N VAL A 38 -8.08 4.11 5.92
CA VAL A 38 -7.65 2.98 6.76
C VAL A 38 -6.35 3.26 7.49
N ASP A 39 -5.38 3.91 6.83
CA ASP A 39 -4.02 4.07 7.35
C ASP A 39 -3.56 5.53 7.28
N SER A 40 -2.55 5.86 8.07
CA SER A 40 -1.95 7.20 8.13
C SER A 40 -1.40 7.67 6.78
N ASP A 41 -0.75 6.78 6.03
CA ASP A 41 -0.24 7.06 4.67
C ASP A 41 -1.36 7.43 3.69
N CYS A 42 -2.58 6.95 3.92
CA CYS A 42 -3.74 7.31 3.11
C CYS A 42 -4.15 8.76 3.37
N TYR A 43 -4.15 9.20 4.63
CA TYR A 43 -4.43 10.60 4.95
C TYR A 43 -3.34 11.52 4.39
N ALA A 44 -2.07 11.16 4.51
CA ALA A 44 -0.96 11.93 3.91
C ALA A 44 -1.14 12.06 2.39
N ARG A 45 -1.55 10.98 1.70
CA ARG A 45 -1.90 11.03 0.28
C ARG A 45 -3.06 11.99 0.01
N MET A 46 -4.14 11.88 0.78
CA MET A 46 -5.33 12.68 0.54
C MET A 46 -5.11 14.16 0.83
N THR A 47 -4.24 14.51 1.78
CA THR A 47 -3.77 15.89 1.98
C THR A 47 -3.05 16.41 0.74
N ARG A 48 -2.18 15.60 0.12
CA ARG A 48 -1.54 15.98 -1.16
C ARG A 48 -2.55 16.20 -2.28
N VAL A 49 -3.57 15.33 -2.39
CA VAL A 49 -4.64 15.49 -3.39
C VAL A 49 -5.41 16.79 -3.17
N GLN A 50 -5.70 17.17 -1.91
CA GLN A 50 -6.30 18.46 -1.60
C GLN A 50 -5.42 19.64 -2.05
N LEU A 51 -4.11 19.56 -1.82
CA LEU A 51 -3.15 20.58 -2.29
C LEU A 51 -3.14 20.70 -3.82
N VAL A 52 -3.16 19.57 -4.55
CA VAL A 52 -3.23 19.57 -6.02
C VAL A 52 -4.58 20.11 -6.50
N ARG A 53 -5.70 19.78 -5.84
CA ARG A 53 -7.01 20.36 -6.20
C ARG A 53 -7.04 21.88 -5.99
N ALA A 54 -6.43 22.37 -4.92
CA ALA A 54 -6.36 23.80 -4.64
C ALA A 54 -5.51 24.57 -5.67
N LYS A 55 -4.50 23.90 -6.26
CA LYS A 55 -3.64 24.46 -7.32
C LYS A 55 -3.45 23.43 -8.45
N PRO A 56 -4.42 23.28 -9.37
CA PRO A 56 -4.33 22.30 -10.45
C PRO A 56 -3.05 22.47 -11.29
N GLY A 57 -2.39 21.37 -11.62
CA GLY A 57 -1.09 21.37 -12.31
C GLY A 57 0.12 21.47 -11.37
N LEU A 58 -0.09 21.61 -10.06
CA LEU A 58 0.96 21.52 -9.06
C LEU A 58 1.50 20.09 -8.97
N ILE A 59 2.81 19.93 -9.06
CA ILE A 59 3.51 18.68 -8.73
C ILE A 59 4.06 18.84 -7.32
N ILE A 60 3.58 18.02 -6.38
CA ILE A 60 4.03 18.06 -4.98
C ILE A 60 5.41 17.41 -4.88
N ARG A 61 6.45 18.23 -4.93
CA ARG A 61 7.84 17.80 -4.77
C ARG A 61 8.31 17.86 -3.33
N HIS A 62 7.73 18.78 -2.57
CA HIS A 62 8.02 19.02 -1.17
C HIS A 62 6.76 19.59 -0.51
N HIS A 63 6.52 19.24 0.75
CA HIS A 63 5.43 19.81 1.54
C HIS A 63 5.78 19.90 3.03
N ALA A 64 5.16 20.83 3.73
CA ALA A 64 5.42 21.09 5.15
C ALA A 64 4.26 20.69 6.09
N PHE A 65 3.22 20.00 5.59
CA PHE A 65 2.12 19.56 6.47
C PHE A 65 2.49 18.36 7.37
N GLU A 66 3.58 17.67 7.04
CA GLU A 66 4.25 16.67 7.87
C GLU A 66 5.69 17.12 8.09
N ASN A 67 6.30 16.69 9.19
CA ASN A 67 7.68 17.05 9.55
C ASN A 67 7.88 18.57 9.65
N PHE A 68 6.88 19.31 10.12
CA PHE A 68 6.97 20.76 10.20
C PHE A 68 8.05 21.20 11.22
N PRO A 69 8.84 22.26 10.94
CA PRO A 69 8.82 23.11 9.75
C PRO A 69 9.65 22.60 8.56
N GLN A 70 10.45 21.53 8.72
CA GLN A 70 11.41 21.07 7.71
C GLN A 70 10.73 20.48 6.47
N GLY A 71 9.55 19.91 6.63
CA GLY A 71 8.78 19.27 5.57
C GLY A 71 9.32 17.90 5.14
N THR A 72 8.64 17.29 4.18
CA THR A 72 9.00 16.01 3.56
C THR A 72 9.08 16.14 2.04
N THR A 73 9.78 15.21 1.40
CA THR A 73 10.05 15.18 -0.05
C THR A 73 9.59 13.83 -0.59
N PRO A 74 8.26 13.60 -0.73
CA PRO A 74 7.68 12.26 -0.72
C PRO A 74 8.31 11.29 -1.71
N HIS A 75 8.71 10.10 -1.31
CA HIS A 75 9.22 9.09 -2.25
C HIS A 75 8.21 8.64 -3.32
N THR A 76 6.93 8.93 -3.13
CA THR A 76 5.84 8.59 -4.06
C THR A 76 5.44 9.78 -4.92
N THR A 77 5.24 9.53 -6.21
CA THR A 77 5.14 10.60 -7.22
C THR A 77 3.69 10.89 -7.63
N ALA A 78 3.53 11.86 -8.53
CA ALA A 78 2.26 12.43 -8.94
C ALA A 78 1.17 11.48 -9.51
N PRO A 79 1.45 10.34 -10.18
CA PRO A 79 0.41 9.67 -10.96
C PRO A 79 -0.84 9.27 -10.17
N LEU A 80 -0.70 8.71 -8.96
CA LEU A 80 -1.86 8.34 -8.15
C LEU A 80 -2.65 9.59 -7.68
N ASP A 81 -1.96 10.67 -7.30
CA ASP A 81 -2.60 11.91 -6.84
C ASP A 81 -3.55 12.45 -7.93
N TYR A 82 -3.08 12.46 -9.19
CA TYR A 82 -3.86 12.90 -10.33
C TYR A 82 -4.95 11.92 -10.76
N LEU A 83 -4.76 10.61 -10.57
CA LEU A 83 -5.83 9.63 -10.78
C LEU A 83 -6.98 9.83 -9.78
N ILE A 84 -6.65 10.07 -8.50
CA ILE A 84 -7.67 10.37 -7.47
C ILE A 84 -8.37 11.70 -7.80
N LEU A 85 -7.62 12.74 -8.16
CA LEU A 85 -8.21 14.02 -8.55
C LEU A 85 -9.12 13.87 -9.78
N GLY A 86 -8.68 13.15 -10.81
CA GLY A 86 -9.47 12.88 -12.00
C GLY A 86 -10.78 12.15 -11.67
N LEU A 87 -10.73 11.13 -10.82
CA LEU A 87 -11.93 10.44 -10.32
C LEU A 87 -12.83 11.38 -9.52
N SER A 88 -12.27 12.24 -8.67
CA SER A 88 -13.03 13.26 -7.91
C SER A 88 -13.77 14.23 -8.84
N LEU A 89 -13.16 14.63 -9.96
CA LEU A 89 -13.83 15.50 -10.95
C LEU A 89 -15.04 14.81 -11.59
N LEU A 90 -14.95 13.51 -11.87
CA LEU A 90 -16.08 12.71 -12.39
C LEU A 90 -17.19 12.53 -11.35
N LEU A 91 -16.85 12.50 -10.05
CA LEU A 91 -17.80 12.33 -8.96
C LEU A 91 -18.45 13.64 -8.48
N ASN A 92 -17.86 14.80 -8.80
CA ASN A 92 -18.38 16.12 -8.41
C ASN A 92 -19.88 16.32 -8.67
N PRO A 93 -20.46 15.90 -9.81
CA PRO A 93 -21.89 16.10 -10.06
C PRO A 93 -22.82 15.31 -9.13
N PHE A 94 -22.29 14.28 -8.45
CA PHE A 94 -23.09 13.31 -7.68
C PHE A 94 -22.91 13.45 -6.16
N THR A 95 -21.88 14.17 -5.69
CA THR A 95 -21.60 14.29 -4.25
C THR A 95 -20.78 15.55 -3.92
N ALA A 96 -21.06 16.15 -2.76
CA ALA A 96 -20.27 17.23 -2.20
C ALA A 96 -18.90 16.76 -1.65
N HIS A 97 -18.75 15.47 -1.35
CA HIS A 97 -17.54 14.86 -0.78
C HIS A 97 -16.71 14.11 -1.84
N SER A 98 -16.59 14.69 -3.03
CA SER A 98 -16.05 13.99 -4.20
C SER A 98 -14.59 13.55 -4.08
N ILE A 99 -13.74 14.33 -3.39
CA ILE A 99 -12.34 13.91 -3.10
C ILE A 99 -12.35 12.68 -2.22
N ASP A 100 -13.11 12.72 -1.12
CA ASP A 100 -13.14 11.65 -0.13
C ASP A 100 -13.65 10.35 -0.76
N MET A 101 -14.72 10.44 -1.56
CA MET A 101 -15.23 9.31 -2.33
C MET A 101 -14.21 8.77 -3.33
N ALA A 102 -13.52 9.65 -4.06
CA ALA A 102 -12.48 9.23 -4.99
C ALA A 102 -11.35 8.50 -4.28
N GLY A 103 -10.88 9.02 -3.13
CA GLY A 103 -9.89 8.37 -2.30
C GLY A 103 -10.36 7.01 -1.78
N ALA A 104 -11.63 6.89 -1.38
CA ALA A 104 -12.18 5.63 -0.90
C ALA A 104 -12.19 4.54 -1.99
N PHE A 105 -12.62 4.91 -3.20
CA PHE A 105 -12.90 3.94 -4.28
C PHE A 105 -11.74 3.70 -5.27
N ILE A 106 -10.70 4.55 -5.30
CA ILE A 106 -9.63 4.42 -6.30
C ILE A 106 -8.98 3.03 -6.28
N SER A 107 -8.68 2.50 -5.10
CA SER A 107 -7.98 1.22 -4.93
C SER A 107 -8.83 0.00 -5.32
N PRO A 108 -10.10 -0.11 -4.89
CA PRO A 108 -11.01 -1.14 -5.40
C PRO A 108 -11.22 -1.09 -6.92
N LEU A 109 -11.30 0.10 -7.50
CA LEU A 109 -11.45 0.27 -8.95
C LEU A 109 -10.20 -0.21 -9.70
N LEU A 110 -9.00 0.11 -9.20
CA LEU A 110 -7.74 -0.41 -9.75
C LEU A 110 -7.67 -1.94 -9.66
N ALA A 111 -8.09 -2.54 -8.54
CA ALA A 111 -8.16 -3.99 -8.41
C ALA A 111 -9.13 -4.63 -9.42
N LEU A 112 -10.28 -4.00 -9.64
CA LEU A 112 -11.27 -4.46 -10.61
C LEU A 112 -10.72 -4.41 -12.04
N LEU A 113 -10.08 -3.31 -12.43
CA LEU A 113 -9.40 -3.17 -13.72
C LEU A 113 -8.30 -4.22 -13.89
N GLY A 114 -7.50 -4.47 -12.85
CA GLY A 114 -6.51 -5.55 -12.83
C GLY A 114 -7.13 -6.93 -13.01
N GLY A 115 -8.24 -7.21 -12.32
CA GLY A 115 -8.99 -8.47 -12.44
C GLY A 115 -9.56 -8.70 -13.83
N TRP A 116 -10.19 -7.67 -14.43
CA TRP A 116 -10.70 -7.73 -15.80
C TRP A 116 -9.59 -7.95 -16.82
N PHE A 117 -8.45 -7.26 -16.63
CA PHE A 117 -7.26 -7.50 -17.45
C PHE A 117 -6.79 -8.95 -17.33
N LEU A 118 -6.66 -9.50 -16.12
CA LEU A 118 -6.23 -10.88 -15.90
C LEU A 118 -7.21 -11.90 -16.50
N TRP A 119 -8.51 -11.65 -16.39
CA TRP A 119 -9.53 -12.49 -17.02
C TRP A 119 -9.38 -12.52 -18.54
N TRP A 120 -9.23 -11.34 -19.16
CA TRP A 120 -9.03 -11.22 -20.60
C TRP A 120 -7.70 -11.85 -21.06
N TRP A 121 -6.61 -11.52 -20.36
CA TRP A 121 -5.25 -11.98 -20.68
C TRP A 121 -5.14 -13.51 -20.54
N SER A 122 -5.59 -14.08 -19.43
CA SER A 122 -5.49 -15.52 -19.19
C SER A 122 -6.32 -16.35 -20.20
N ARG A 123 -7.47 -15.81 -20.62
CA ARG A 123 -8.28 -16.39 -21.71
C ARG A 123 -7.54 -16.34 -23.04
N ARG A 124 -6.89 -15.21 -23.36
CA ARG A 124 -6.07 -15.06 -24.57
C ARG A 124 -4.86 -16.00 -24.58
N MET A 125 -4.23 -16.20 -23.42
CA MET A 125 -3.11 -17.13 -23.24
C MET A 125 -3.55 -18.60 -23.24
N LYS A 126 -4.86 -18.87 -23.20
CA LYS A 126 -5.49 -20.19 -23.18
C LYS A 126 -5.04 -21.05 -21.99
N PHE A 127 -4.90 -20.45 -20.81
CA PHE A 127 -4.55 -21.23 -19.61
C PHE A 127 -5.70 -22.13 -19.16
N ARG A 128 -5.40 -23.42 -18.98
CA ARG A 128 -6.38 -24.44 -18.57
C ARG A 128 -7.01 -24.14 -17.21
N TYR A 129 -6.19 -23.76 -16.23
CA TYR A 129 -6.63 -23.51 -14.85
C TYR A 129 -6.68 -22.02 -14.50
N ARG A 130 -7.06 -21.16 -15.46
CA ARG A 130 -7.08 -19.69 -15.24
C ARG A 130 -7.91 -19.23 -14.05
N TRP A 131 -8.98 -19.94 -13.71
CA TRP A 131 -9.87 -19.56 -12.61
C TRP A 131 -9.21 -19.72 -11.24
N VAL A 132 -8.24 -20.62 -11.09
CA VAL A 132 -7.43 -20.72 -9.85
C VAL A 132 -6.70 -19.40 -9.59
N MET A 133 -6.08 -18.83 -10.62
CA MET A 133 -5.43 -17.51 -10.55
C MET A 133 -6.44 -16.40 -10.25
N LEU A 134 -7.57 -16.36 -10.97
CA LEU A 134 -8.57 -15.30 -10.82
C LEU A 134 -9.22 -15.30 -9.44
N ILE A 135 -9.55 -16.48 -8.91
CA ILE A 135 -10.12 -16.63 -7.56
C ILE A 135 -9.07 -16.22 -6.53
N LEU A 136 -7.83 -16.73 -6.59
CA LEU A 136 -6.80 -16.37 -5.61
C LEU A 136 -6.49 -14.86 -5.63
N TYR A 137 -6.42 -14.24 -6.82
CA TYR A 137 -6.33 -12.79 -6.94
C TYR A 137 -7.51 -12.09 -6.28
N ALA A 138 -8.72 -12.60 -6.46
CA ALA A 138 -9.94 -12.03 -5.91
C ALA A 138 -10.09 -12.25 -4.40
N ILE A 139 -9.53 -13.29 -3.79
CA ILE A 139 -9.79 -13.59 -2.36
C ILE A 139 -8.57 -13.50 -1.45
N SER A 140 -7.35 -13.39 -1.98
CA SER A 140 -6.16 -13.37 -1.11
C SER A 140 -6.16 -12.12 -0.20
N PRO A 141 -6.10 -12.29 1.13
CA PRO A 141 -6.14 -11.18 2.08
C PRO A 141 -5.08 -10.12 1.86
N ILE A 142 -3.84 -10.49 1.49
CA ILE A 142 -2.77 -9.51 1.26
C ILE A 142 -3.00 -8.68 -0.01
N LEU A 143 -3.52 -9.28 -1.09
CA LEU A 143 -3.87 -8.56 -2.31
C LEU A 143 -5.10 -7.65 -2.09
N VAL A 144 -6.01 -8.10 -1.23
CA VAL A 144 -7.18 -7.30 -0.84
C VAL A 144 -6.73 -6.12 0.02
N HIS A 145 -5.87 -6.33 1.02
CA HIS A 145 -5.30 -5.27 1.85
C HIS A 145 -4.64 -4.18 1.00
N GLY A 146 -3.81 -4.54 0.02
CA GLY A 146 -3.16 -3.58 -0.87
C GLY A 146 -4.11 -2.82 -1.82
N THR A 147 -5.39 -3.21 -1.90
CA THR A 147 -6.39 -2.61 -2.79
C THR A 147 -7.74 -2.35 -2.11
N GLN A 148 -7.78 -2.32 -0.79
CA GLN A 148 -9.01 -2.23 -0.02
C GLN A 148 -9.69 -0.86 -0.15
N LEU A 149 -11.00 -0.84 0.08
CA LEU A 149 -11.80 0.36 0.18
C LEU A 149 -11.25 1.26 1.30
N GLY A 150 -11.15 2.57 1.03
CA GLY A 150 -10.60 3.52 2.00
C GLY A 150 -9.07 3.54 2.08
N ARG A 151 -8.36 2.81 1.21
CA ARG A 151 -6.87 2.81 1.19
C ARG A 151 -6.29 3.39 -0.11
N PRO A 152 -6.34 4.72 -0.34
CA PRO A 152 -5.72 5.40 -1.49
C PRO A 152 -4.19 5.43 -1.41
N ASP A 153 -3.55 4.27 -1.35
CA ASP A 153 -2.09 4.09 -1.29
C ASP A 153 -1.54 3.80 -2.70
N HIS A 154 -0.31 4.25 -3.01
CA HIS A 154 0.33 3.97 -4.30
C HIS A 154 0.54 2.48 -4.54
N GLN A 155 0.58 1.66 -3.48
CA GLN A 155 0.70 0.22 -3.61
C GLN A 155 -0.38 -0.39 -4.52
N SER A 156 -1.62 0.12 -4.49
CA SER A 156 -2.71 -0.39 -5.34
C SER A 156 -2.41 -0.23 -6.84
N LEU A 157 -1.89 0.94 -7.22
CA LEU A 157 -1.50 1.24 -8.60
C LEU A 157 -0.25 0.45 -9.02
N VAL A 158 0.74 0.34 -8.12
CA VAL A 158 1.96 -0.42 -8.39
C VAL A 158 1.65 -1.91 -8.62
N ILE A 159 0.77 -2.52 -7.82
CA ILE A 159 0.33 -3.91 -8.00
C ILE A 159 -0.22 -4.12 -9.41
N VAL A 160 -1.11 -3.24 -9.88
CA VAL A 160 -1.70 -3.34 -11.23
C VAL A 160 -0.65 -3.16 -12.31
N LEU A 161 0.20 -2.13 -12.22
CA LEU A 161 1.22 -1.85 -13.24
C LEU A 161 2.27 -2.96 -13.33
N VAL A 162 2.73 -3.50 -12.19
CA VAL A 162 3.64 -4.65 -12.17
C VAL A 162 2.96 -5.90 -12.75
N THR A 163 1.68 -6.13 -12.45
CA THR A 163 0.90 -7.22 -13.07
C THR A 163 0.90 -7.11 -14.59
N LEU A 164 0.59 -5.92 -15.11
CA LEU A 164 0.60 -5.63 -16.55
C LEU A 164 1.99 -5.86 -17.16
N GLY A 165 3.05 -5.40 -16.50
CA GLY A 165 4.43 -5.59 -16.92
C GLY A 165 4.82 -7.07 -17.01
N ILE A 166 4.55 -7.85 -15.96
CA ILE A 166 4.84 -9.30 -15.92
C ILE A 166 4.04 -10.04 -16.99
N CYS A 167 2.75 -9.74 -17.14
CA CYS A 167 1.89 -10.37 -18.14
C CYS A 167 2.32 -10.02 -19.57
N ALA A 168 2.74 -8.78 -19.82
CA ALA A 168 3.27 -8.36 -21.10
C ALA A 168 4.60 -9.07 -21.43
N GLU A 169 5.51 -9.18 -20.46
CA GLU A 169 6.76 -9.93 -20.60
C GLU A 169 6.52 -11.42 -20.86
N TRP A 170 5.55 -12.02 -20.18
CA TRP A 170 5.15 -13.40 -20.44
C TRP A 170 4.62 -13.54 -21.87
N SER A 171 3.69 -12.68 -22.28
CA SER A 171 3.11 -12.71 -23.62
C SER A 171 4.15 -12.50 -24.73
N LEU A 172 5.14 -11.61 -24.52
CA LEU A 172 6.24 -11.41 -25.46
C LEU A 172 7.06 -12.69 -25.65
N GLN A 173 7.46 -13.35 -24.56
CA GLN A 173 8.27 -14.57 -24.65
C GLN A 173 7.50 -15.75 -25.28
N MET A 174 6.19 -15.81 -25.09
CA MET A 174 5.35 -16.86 -25.67
C MET A 174 5.01 -16.62 -27.15
N LYS A 175 4.78 -15.37 -27.56
CA LYS A 175 4.41 -15.03 -28.93
C LYS A 175 5.58 -14.74 -29.86
N ALA A 176 6.76 -14.41 -29.33
CA ALA A 176 7.97 -14.27 -30.14
C ALA A 176 8.36 -15.58 -30.84
N ALA A 177 7.82 -16.73 -30.40
CA ALA A 177 7.97 -18.02 -31.05
C ALA A 177 7.02 -18.23 -32.25
N ASP A 178 6.06 -17.32 -32.50
CA ASP A 178 5.00 -17.45 -33.50
C ASP A 178 5.09 -16.31 -34.54
N MET A 179 5.60 -16.62 -35.74
CA MET A 179 6.00 -15.64 -36.78
C MET A 179 4.83 -14.82 -37.36
N ALA A 180 3.58 -15.26 -37.18
CA ALA A 180 2.39 -14.59 -37.71
C ALA A 180 1.92 -13.37 -36.89
N ALA A 181 2.58 -13.05 -35.77
CA ALA A 181 2.05 -12.13 -34.76
C ALA A 181 2.70 -10.73 -34.69
N PHE A 182 3.49 -10.30 -35.68
CA PHE A 182 4.36 -9.09 -35.57
C PHE A 182 3.68 -7.84 -34.96
N LEU A 183 2.47 -7.49 -35.40
CA LEU A 183 1.71 -6.36 -34.85
C LEU A 183 1.30 -6.56 -33.38
N GLU A 184 0.90 -7.77 -33.01
CA GLU A 184 0.58 -8.10 -31.62
C GLU A 184 1.82 -8.14 -30.72
N VAL A 185 2.97 -8.57 -31.26
CA VAL A 185 4.22 -8.58 -30.47
C VAL A 185 4.67 -7.13 -30.19
N ASN A 186 4.52 -6.21 -31.15
CA ASN A 186 4.83 -4.80 -30.92
C ASN A 186 3.93 -4.12 -29.88
N SER A 187 2.63 -4.48 -29.81
CA SER A 187 1.74 -3.91 -28.79
C SER A 187 2.11 -4.39 -27.38
N TRP A 188 2.44 -5.67 -27.19
CA TRP A 188 2.95 -6.16 -25.89
C TRP A 188 4.30 -5.54 -25.52
N ALA A 189 5.15 -5.22 -26.49
CA ALA A 189 6.42 -4.54 -26.26
C ALA A 189 6.19 -3.13 -25.70
N ALA A 190 5.25 -2.38 -26.29
CA ALA A 190 4.85 -1.07 -25.80
C ALA A 190 4.19 -1.13 -24.41
N VAL A 191 3.26 -2.08 -24.20
CA VAL A 191 2.60 -2.27 -22.90
C VAL A 191 3.61 -2.60 -21.81
N SER A 192 4.59 -3.48 -22.09
CA SER A 192 5.66 -3.78 -21.12
C SER A 192 6.46 -2.51 -20.75
N GLY A 193 6.90 -1.74 -21.77
CA GLY A 193 7.68 -0.52 -21.54
C GLY A 193 6.91 0.52 -20.74
N ALA A 194 5.63 0.73 -21.08
CA ALA A 194 4.77 1.67 -20.37
C ALA A 194 4.49 1.20 -18.94
N ALA A 195 4.12 -0.06 -18.73
CA ALA A 195 3.76 -0.59 -17.43
C ALA A 195 4.94 -0.52 -16.44
N TRP A 196 6.14 -0.95 -16.86
CA TRP A 196 7.34 -0.83 -16.03
C TRP A 196 7.74 0.64 -15.81
N GLY A 197 7.67 1.48 -16.84
CA GLY A 197 7.99 2.91 -16.73
C GLY A 197 7.08 3.64 -15.75
N PHE A 198 5.77 3.43 -15.84
CA PHE A 198 4.81 4.01 -14.91
C PHE A 198 4.95 3.42 -13.50
N ALA A 199 5.21 2.11 -13.36
CA ALA A 199 5.42 1.51 -12.05
C ALA A 199 6.61 2.16 -11.33
N ILE A 200 7.75 2.29 -12.03
CA ILE A 200 8.96 2.93 -11.53
C ILE A 200 8.74 4.42 -11.24
N TRP A 201 7.95 5.11 -12.08
CA TRP A 201 7.58 6.50 -11.82
C TRP A 201 6.80 6.58 -10.50
N VAL A 202 5.73 5.79 -10.32
CA VAL A 202 4.87 5.81 -9.12
C VAL A 202 5.66 5.52 -7.83
N SER A 203 6.44 4.44 -7.82
CA SER A 203 7.34 4.05 -6.73
C SER A 203 8.57 3.39 -7.33
N ALA A 204 9.77 3.85 -6.97
CA ALA A 204 11.00 3.29 -7.52
C ALA A 204 11.32 1.90 -6.92
N TYR A 205 11.10 1.72 -5.61
CA TYR A 205 11.72 0.63 -4.85
C TYR A 205 11.34 -0.78 -5.35
N GLU A 206 10.07 -1.16 -5.23
CA GLU A 206 9.62 -2.51 -5.59
C GLU A 206 9.67 -2.77 -7.10
N PRO A 207 9.17 -1.86 -7.95
CA PRO A 207 9.21 -2.03 -9.40
C PRO A 207 10.61 -2.15 -9.97
N LEU A 208 11.60 -1.38 -9.50
CA LEU A 208 12.98 -1.50 -10.01
C LEU A 208 13.60 -2.86 -9.70
N VAL A 209 13.40 -3.38 -8.49
CA VAL A 209 13.92 -4.71 -8.11
C VAL A 209 13.29 -5.79 -8.98
N LEU A 210 11.96 -5.78 -9.14
CA LEU A 210 11.27 -6.77 -9.95
C LEU A 210 11.66 -6.66 -11.44
N PHE A 211 11.74 -5.44 -11.97
CA PHE A 211 12.20 -5.17 -13.33
C PHE A 211 13.62 -5.69 -13.56
N PHE A 212 14.52 -5.45 -12.60
CA PHE A 212 15.90 -5.94 -12.66
C PHE A 212 15.94 -7.47 -12.66
N VAL A 213 15.18 -8.14 -11.81
CA VAL A 213 15.11 -9.61 -11.78
C VAL A 213 14.62 -10.17 -13.13
N VAL A 214 13.58 -9.58 -13.72
CA VAL A 214 13.07 -9.99 -15.05
C VAL A 214 14.12 -9.79 -16.14
N THR A 215 14.76 -8.63 -16.15
CA THR A 215 15.76 -8.25 -17.16
C THR A 215 17.01 -9.12 -17.03
N ALA A 216 17.57 -9.27 -15.82
CA ALA A 216 18.72 -10.11 -15.53
C ALA A 216 18.47 -11.58 -15.89
N THR A 217 17.29 -12.11 -15.55
CA THR A 217 16.92 -13.48 -15.95
C THR A 217 16.87 -13.60 -17.47
N THR A 218 16.33 -12.61 -18.17
CA THR A 218 16.27 -12.60 -19.63
C THR A 218 17.68 -12.55 -20.24
N VAL A 219 18.60 -11.76 -19.67
CA VAL A 219 20.01 -11.73 -20.10
C VAL A 219 20.66 -13.09 -19.95
N LEU A 220 20.50 -13.74 -18.80
CA LEU A 220 21.11 -15.03 -18.48
C LEU A 220 20.56 -16.18 -19.33
N VAL A 221 19.25 -16.19 -19.58
CA VAL A 221 18.59 -17.28 -20.31
C VAL A 221 18.67 -17.07 -21.83
N ASN A 222 18.49 -15.84 -22.31
CA ASN A 222 18.50 -15.52 -23.74
C ASN A 222 18.89 -14.07 -24.00
N ARG A 223 20.19 -13.76 -23.91
CA ARG A 223 20.73 -12.42 -24.20
C ARG A 223 20.26 -11.82 -25.53
N ARG A 224 20.10 -12.65 -26.57
CA ARG A 224 19.69 -12.20 -27.90
C ARG A 224 18.25 -11.68 -27.91
N ALA A 225 17.38 -12.24 -27.06
CA ALA A 225 16.00 -11.79 -26.93
C ALA A 225 15.90 -10.36 -26.38
N LEU A 226 16.88 -9.89 -25.59
CA LEU A 226 16.89 -8.55 -25.02
C LEU A 226 17.17 -7.46 -26.05
N PHE A 227 18.01 -7.77 -27.05
CA PHE A 227 18.40 -6.87 -28.13
C PHE A 227 17.62 -7.09 -29.43
N ALA A 228 16.61 -7.95 -29.40
CA ALA A 228 15.74 -8.19 -30.56
C ALA A 228 15.06 -6.88 -31.00
N ARG A 229 14.82 -6.73 -32.31
CA ARG A 229 14.22 -5.49 -32.88
C ARG A 229 12.91 -5.11 -32.20
N VAL A 230 12.08 -6.11 -31.85
CA VAL A 230 10.82 -5.93 -31.11
C VAL A 230 11.01 -5.29 -29.73
N ARG A 231 12.10 -5.60 -29.02
CA ARG A 231 12.39 -5.03 -27.70
C ARG A 231 12.72 -3.55 -27.74
N ARG A 232 13.11 -3.01 -28.91
CA ARG A 232 13.39 -1.58 -29.06
C ARG A 232 12.17 -0.75 -28.64
N THR A 233 10.97 -1.17 -28.99
CA THR A 233 9.73 -0.49 -28.58
C THR A 233 9.58 -0.48 -27.06
N THR A 234 9.85 -1.59 -26.37
CA THR A 234 9.85 -1.65 -24.90
C THR A 234 10.82 -0.63 -24.31
N TRP A 235 12.06 -0.60 -24.79
CA TRP A 235 13.10 0.30 -24.29
C TRP A 235 12.77 1.78 -24.55
N ILE A 236 12.27 2.11 -25.75
CA ILE A 236 11.89 3.47 -26.12
C ILE A 236 10.73 3.96 -25.24
N VAL A 237 9.67 3.18 -25.10
CA VAL A 237 8.51 3.57 -24.29
C VAL A 237 8.89 3.66 -22.81
N LEU A 238 9.65 2.71 -22.29
CA LEU A 238 10.17 2.74 -20.92
C LEU A 238 10.97 4.02 -20.67
N ALA A 239 11.95 4.30 -21.53
CA ALA A 239 12.79 5.49 -21.42
C ALA A 239 11.99 6.79 -21.56
N ALA A 240 11.01 6.84 -22.47
CA ALA A 240 10.15 8.00 -22.65
C ALA A 240 9.28 8.28 -21.41
N VAL A 241 8.68 7.25 -20.81
CA VAL A 241 7.87 7.39 -19.59
C VAL A 241 8.75 7.79 -18.41
N ILE A 242 9.93 7.19 -18.24
CA ILE A 242 10.86 7.58 -17.17
C ILE A 242 11.35 9.01 -17.37
N ALA A 243 11.74 9.40 -18.60
CA ALA A 243 12.16 10.75 -18.90
C ALA A 243 11.04 11.76 -18.62
N LEU A 244 9.80 11.46 -19.01
CA LEU A 244 8.63 12.27 -18.68
C LEU A 244 8.45 12.38 -17.16
N GLY A 245 8.53 11.26 -16.43
CA GLY A 245 8.45 11.27 -14.98
C GLY A 245 9.52 12.14 -14.33
N LEU A 246 10.77 12.03 -14.77
CA LEU A 246 11.87 12.87 -14.29
C LEU A 246 11.68 14.36 -14.63
N LEU A 247 11.15 14.68 -15.82
CA LEU A 247 10.84 16.06 -16.22
C LEU A 247 9.69 16.67 -15.41
N VAL A 248 8.67 15.86 -15.09
CA VAL A 248 7.52 16.27 -14.29
C VAL A 248 7.92 16.43 -12.82
N GLU A 249 8.61 15.44 -12.25
CA GLU A 249 9.02 15.42 -10.85
C GLU A 249 10.20 16.35 -10.56
N ARG A 250 11.08 16.62 -11.55
CA ARG A 250 12.29 17.46 -11.42
C ARG A 250 13.18 17.08 -10.24
N ARG A 251 13.19 15.80 -9.87
CA ARG A 251 14.01 15.23 -8.81
C ARG A 251 14.25 13.75 -9.06
N LEU A 252 15.31 13.23 -8.46
CA LEU A 252 15.51 11.79 -8.33
C LEU A 252 14.84 11.32 -7.04
N PRO A 253 14.14 10.17 -7.05
CA PRO A 253 13.64 9.57 -5.81
C PRO A 253 14.77 9.34 -4.82
N SER A 254 14.58 9.72 -3.55
CA SER A 254 15.56 9.46 -2.51
C SER A 254 15.63 7.96 -2.21
N LEU A 255 16.79 7.34 -2.44
CA LEU A 255 17.06 5.96 -2.02
C LEU A 255 17.52 5.92 -0.55
N ALA A 256 16.83 6.67 0.32
CA ALA A 256 17.22 6.90 1.71
C ALA A 256 17.26 5.62 2.57
N ILE A 257 16.71 4.50 2.08
CA ILE A 257 16.85 3.15 2.67
C ILE A 257 18.34 2.77 2.82
N VAL A 258 19.22 3.29 1.96
CA VAL A 258 20.67 3.04 2.02
C VAL A 258 21.35 3.85 3.14
N GLN A 259 20.74 4.96 3.58
CA GLN A 259 21.23 5.78 4.69
C GLN A 259 20.53 5.36 5.98
N SER A 260 20.91 4.20 6.53
CA SER A 260 20.27 3.69 7.74
C SER A 260 20.70 4.48 8.98
N ASN A 261 19.91 5.49 9.37
CA ASN A 261 20.00 6.08 10.70
C ASN A 261 19.50 5.05 11.74
N VAL A 262 20.06 5.05 12.94
CA VAL A 262 19.63 4.23 14.07
C VAL A 262 18.13 4.44 14.37
N VAL A 263 17.66 5.69 14.29
CA VAL A 263 16.23 6.04 14.49
C VAL A 263 15.36 5.39 13.41
N PHE A 264 15.81 5.39 12.15
CA PHE A 264 15.09 4.71 11.06
C PHE A 264 14.91 3.21 11.31
N LYS A 265 15.96 2.50 11.75
CA LYS A 265 15.86 1.05 12.03
C LYS A 265 14.85 0.75 13.14
N LYS A 266 14.84 1.57 14.19
CA LYS A 266 13.93 1.41 15.34
C LYS A 266 12.49 1.73 14.95
N TRP A 267 12.27 2.86 14.29
CA TRP A 267 10.96 3.24 13.76
C TRP A 267 10.44 2.18 12.78
N ALA A 268 11.27 1.71 11.83
CA ALA A 268 10.90 0.66 10.89
C ALA A 268 10.52 -0.65 11.60
N GLY A 269 11.16 -0.98 12.72
CA GLY A 269 10.80 -2.12 13.57
C GLY A 269 9.41 -2.03 14.20
N THR A 270 8.82 -0.83 14.30
CA THR A 270 7.44 -0.63 14.77
C THR A 270 6.38 -0.79 13.66
N ILE A 271 6.80 -0.92 12.40
CA ILE A 271 5.91 -1.00 11.24
C ILE A 271 5.74 -2.46 10.82
N GLY A 272 4.51 -2.97 10.91
CA GLY A 272 4.20 -4.36 10.54
C GLY A 272 4.58 -4.73 9.11
N GLU A 273 4.45 -3.80 8.15
CA GLU A 273 4.82 -4.05 6.75
C GLU A 273 6.33 -4.26 6.54
N LEU A 274 7.18 -3.71 7.42
CA LEU A 274 8.63 -3.86 7.36
C LEU A 274 9.14 -5.02 8.24
N ALA A 275 8.25 -5.69 8.96
CA ALA A 275 8.57 -6.85 9.76
C ALA A 275 8.92 -8.07 8.90
N GLN A 276 9.73 -8.96 9.45
CA GLN A 276 10.07 -10.23 8.82
C GLN A 276 8.90 -11.21 8.85
N VAL A 277 8.78 -12.04 7.81
CA VAL A 277 7.78 -13.11 7.74
C VAL A 277 8.48 -14.45 7.62
N LEU A 278 8.79 -15.07 8.76
CA LEU A 278 9.45 -16.37 8.78
C LEU A 278 8.66 -17.41 7.97
N PRO A 279 9.31 -18.39 7.31
CA PRO A 279 8.64 -19.47 6.58
C PRO A 279 7.60 -20.26 7.39
N THR A 280 7.77 -20.30 8.71
CA THR A 280 6.88 -20.99 9.66
C THR A 280 5.66 -20.16 10.08
N ASN A 281 5.60 -18.88 9.71
CA ASN A 281 4.48 -18.02 10.07
C ASN A 281 3.18 -18.49 9.37
N PRO A 282 2.08 -18.73 10.09
CA PRO A 282 0.82 -19.20 9.49
C PRO A 282 0.23 -18.22 8.47
N VAL A 283 0.68 -16.97 8.43
CA VAL A 283 0.22 -15.95 7.48
C VAL A 283 0.40 -16.38 6.01
N TRP A 284 1.41 -17.20 5.68
CA TRP A 284 1.59 -17.74 4.33
C TRP A 284 0.37 -18.54 3.85
N LEU A 285 -0.23 -19.32 4.76
CA LEU A 285 -1.43 -20.11 4.47
C LEU A 285 -2.66 -19.21 4.34
N ARG A 286 -2.78 -18.18 5.18
CA ARG A 286 -3.85 -17.18 5.08
C ARG A 286 -3.79 -16.41 3.77
N TRP A 287 -2.60 -16.19 3.22
CA TRP A 287 -2.41 -15.46 1.96
C TRP A 287 -2.54 -16.32 0.70
N CYS A 288 -2.00 -17.55 0.72
CA CYS A 288 -1.85 -18.40 -0.48
C CYS A 288 -2.70 -19.67 -0.45
N GLY A 289 -3.27 -20.03 0.70
CA GLY A 289 -3.87 -21.34 0.93
C GLY A 289 -2.82 -22.47 1.01
N TYR A 290 -3.27 -23.72 1.14
CA TYR A 290 -2.37 -24.88 1.25
C TYR A 290 -1.57 -25.19 -0.02
N LEU A 291 -1.91 -24.59 -1.18
CA LEU A 291 -1.16 -24.81 -2.43
C LEU A 291 0.29 -24.34 -2.32
N ILE A 292 0.60 -23.40 -1.43
CA ILE A 292 1.98 -22.95 -1.22
C ILE A 292 2.88 -24.08 -0.68
N LEU A 293 2.33 -25.00 0.12
CA LEU A 293 3.07 -26.11 0.71
C LEU A 293 3.56 -27.10 -0.35
N ILE A 294 2.78 -27.28 -1.42
CA ILE A 294 3.13 -28.16 -2.54
C ILE A 294 3.79 -27.41 -3.71
N ALA A 295 3.95 -26.09 -3.61
CA ALA A 295 4.51 -25.27 -4.69
C ALA A 295 5.92 -25.75 -5.14
N PRO A 296 6.86 -26.13 -4.25
CA PRO A 296 8.15 -26.66 -4.68
C PRO A 296 8.03 -27.90 -5.58
N PHE A 297 7.10 -28.80 -5.24
CA PHE A 297 6.83 -30.00 -6.03
C PHE A 297 6.19 -29.65 -7.38
N LEU A 298 5.24 -28.71 -7.41
CA LEU A 298 4.63 -28.24 -8.66
C LEU A 298 5.66 -27.56 -9.58
N ILE A 299 6.57 -26.77 -9.02
CA ILE A 299 7.68 -26.14 -9.74
C ILE A 299 8.58 -27.22 -10.35
N TRP A 300 8.96 -28.23 -9.56
CA TRP A 300 9.77 -29.35 -10.04
C TRP A 300 9.08 -30.12 -11.18
N MET A 301 7.79 -30.44 -11.05
CA MET A 301 7.00 -31.08 -12.12
C MET A 301 6.96 -30.22 -13.38
N CYS A 302 6.74 -28.91 -13.24
CA CYS A 302 6.68 -27.96 -14.34
C CYS A 302 8.02 -27.87 -15.09
N VAL A 303 9.15 -27.89 -14.37
CA VAL A 303 10.49 -27.88 -14.96
C VAL A 303 10.83 -29.22 -15.61
N ARG A 304 10.46 -30.36 -15.02
CA ARG A 304 10.75 -31.69 -15.56
C ARG A 304 9.94 -32.01 -16.82
N ASN A 305 8.67 -31.63 -16.87
CA ASN A 305 7.78 -31.90 -18.01
C ASN A 305 7.94 -30.89 -19.17
N ARG A 306 9.10 -30.25 -19.29
CA ARG A 306 9.42 -29.24 -20.32
C ARG A 306 9.37 -29.74 -21.77
N ASN A 307 9.23 -31.06 -21.99
CA ASN A 307 9.19 -31.66 -23.32
C ASN A 307 7.77 -31.77 -23.91
N GLY A 308 6.71 -31.41 -23.19
CA GLY A 308 5.32 -31.51 -23.68
C GLY A 308 4.44 -30.30 -23.34
N GLY A 309 4.58 -29.19 -24.06
CA GLY A 309 3.65 -28.04 -24.01
C GLY A 309 4.27 -26.63 -23.95
N ARG A 310 3.41 -25.59 -23.97
CA ARG A 310 3.79 -24.16 -23.84
C ARG A 310 4.55 -23.94 -22.53
N LYS A 311 5.80 -23.48 -22.63
CA LYS A 311 6.74 -23.39 -21.49
C LYS A 311 6.45 -22.16 -20.63
N THR A 312 6.33 -22.35 -19.32
CA THR A 312 6.36 -21.23 -18.37
C THR A 312 7.67 -20.47 -18.51
N PRO A 313 7.65 -19.14 -18.69
CA PRO A 313 8.86 -18.34 -18.73
C PRO A 313 9.70 -18.50 -17.46
N VAL A 314 11.02 -18.67 -17.61
CA VAL A 314 11.94 -18.89 -16.49
C VAL A 314 11.88 -17.75 -15.47
N PHE A 315 11.74 -16.51 -15.96
CA PHE A 315 11.71 -15.33 -15.09
C PHE A 315 10.53 -15.35 -14.10
N VAL A 316 9.41 -16.00 -14.42
CA VAL A 316 8.27 -16.10 -13.48
C VAL A 316 8.65 -16.97 -12.28
N LEU A 317 9.39 -18.06 -12.49
CA LEU A 317 9.87 -18.92 -11.41
C LEU A 317 10.97 -18.23 -10.58
N VAL A 318 11.87 -17.49 -11.25
CA VAL A 318 12.90 -16.70 -10.57
C VAL A 318 12.26 -15.58 -9.73
N LEU A 319 11.26 -14.87 -10.29
CA LEU A 319 10.49 -13.86 -9.56
C LEU A 319 9.79 -14.48 -8.35
N LEU A 320 9.19 -15.66 -8.48
CA LEU A 320 8.53 -16.34 -7.37
C LEU A 320 9.51 -16.64 -6.24
N ALA A 321 10.69 -17.17 -6.55
CA ALA A 321 11.72 -17.46 -5.56
C ALA A 321 12.32 -16.17 -4.94
N ALA A 322 12.59 -15.15 -5.76
CA ALA A 322 13.13 -13.88 -5.30
C ALA A 322 12.14 -13.15 -4.38
N THR A 323 10.88 -13.06 -4.77
CA THR A 323 9.84 -12.40 -3.96
C THR A 323 9.49 -13.19 -2.71
N TYR A 324 9.60 -14.52 -2.71
CA TYR A 324 9.53 -15.32 -1.49
C TYR A 324 10.63 -14.92 -0.50
N GLY A 325 11.90 -14.89 -0.94
CA GLY A 325 13.02 -14.47 -0.11
C GLY A 325 12.89 -13.02 0.40
N LEU A 326 12.44 -12.11 -0.47
CA LEU A 326 12.18 -10.72 -0.09
C LEU A 326 11.01 -10.59 0.90
N THR A 327 10.00 -11.46 0.83
CA THR A 327 8.86 -11.48 1.77
C THR A 327 9.28 -12.02 3.14
N ILE A 328 10.21 -12.96 3.19
CA ILE A 328 10.86 -13.37 4.45
C ILE A 328 11.54 -12.17 5.10
N TRP A 329 12.22 -11.35 4.30
CA TRP A 329 12.90 -10.15 4.78
C TRP A 329 11.94 -9.04 5.20
N GLN A 330 10.90 -8.73 4.41
CA GLN A 330 9.89 -7.70 4.71
C GLN A 330 8.50 -8.11 4.20
N ALA A 331 7.50 -8.09 5.09
CA ALA A 331 6.10 -8.45 4.79
C ALA A 331 5.51 -7.67 3.60
N ARG A 332 5.97 -6.44 3.36
CA ARG A 332 5.61 -5.57 2.24
C ARG A 332 5.78 -6.23 0.86
N TRP A 333 6.71 -7.19 0.69
CA TRP A 333 6.85 -7.92 -0.58
C TRP A 333 5.75 -8.97 -0.80
N GLY A 334 4.95 -9.26 0.22
CA GLY A 334 3.86 -10.23 0.17
C GLY A 334 2.85 -9.92 -0.94
N TYR A 335 2.56 -8.65 -1.23
CA TYR A 335 1.71 -8.25 -2.35
C TYR A 335 2.20 -8.84 -3.68
N PHE A 336 3.49 -8.68 -3.97
CA PHE A 336 4.09 -9.12 -5.23
C PHE A 336 4.30 -10.63 -5.26
N PHE A 337 4.72 -11.22 -4.13
CA PHE A 337 4.87 -12.67 -4.03
C PHE A 337 3.56 -13.38 -4.34
N VAL A 338 2.45 -13.00 -3.69
CA VAL A 338 1.16 -13.67 -3.88
C VAL A 338 0.59 -13.40 -5.27
N LEU A 339 0.77 -12.19 -5.79
CA LEU A 339 0.42 -11.87 -7.18
C LEU A 339 1.15 -12.81 -8.16
N ILE A 340 2.47 -12.92 -8.03
CA ILE A 340 3.31 -13.75 -8.90
C ILE A 340 2.97 -15.23 -8.73
N PHE A 341 2.71 -15.67 -7.50
CA PHE A 341 2.24 -17.02 -7.20
C PHE A 341 0.93 -17.31 -7.92
N ALA A 342 -0.07 -16.43 -7.80
CA ALA A 342 -1.34 -16.55 -8.51
C ALA A 342 -1.15 -16.62 -10.03
N LEU A 343 -0.31 -15.76 -10.60
CA LEU A 343 0.03 -15.76 -12.04
C LEU A 343 0.68 -17.07 -12.49
N ALA A 344 1.50 -17.69 -11.65
CA ALA A 344 2.21 -18.93 -11.96
C ALA A 344 1.31 -20.17 -11.86
N LEU A 345 0.29 -20.17 -10.98
CA LEU A 345 -0.55 -21.34 -10.69
C LEU A 345 -1.13 -22.04 -11.92
N PRO A 346 -1.70 -21.35 -12.93
CA PRO A 346 -2.27 -22.04 -14.09
C PRO A 346 -1.23 -22.87 -14.86
N ALA A 347 0.04 -22.42 -14.87
CA ALA A 347 1.13 -23.10 -15.54
C ALA A 347 1.78 -24.17 -14.65
N LEU A 348 1.82 -23.96 -13.33
CA LEU A 348 2.28 -24.95 -12.35
C LEU A 348 1.34 -26.17 -12.26
N LEU A 349 0.04 -25.95 -12.42
CA LEU A 349 -0.99 -27.01 -12.37
C LEU A 349 -1.19 -27.70 -13.72
N ALA A 350 -0.77 -27.09 -14.84
CA ALA A 350 -0.93 -27.62 -16.19
C ALA A 350 -0.43 -29.07 -16.40
N PRO A 351 0.66 -29.54 -15.75
CA PRO A 351 1.12 -30.92 -15.87
C PRO A 351 0.15 -31.98 -15.32
N ILE A 352 -0.79 -31.60 -14.45
CA ILE A 352 -1.74 -32.53 -13.83
C ILE A 352 -2.88 -32.79 -14.83
N LYS A 353 -3.01 -34.03 -15.32
CA LYS A 353 -4.00 -34.37 -16.36
C LYS A 353 -5.44 -34.31 -15.87
N SER A 354 -5.68 -34.71 -14.61
CA SER A 354 -7.01 -34.75 -14.00
C SER A 354 -7.47 -33.35 -13.60
N GLY A 355 -8.49 -32.83 -14.29
CA GLY A 355 -9.10 -31.55 -13.93
C GLY A 355 -9.82 -31.59 -12.58
N VAL A 356 -10.49 -32.71 -12.29
CA VAL A 356 -11.22 -32.92 -11.03
C VAL A 356 -10.26 -32.89 -9.84
N ALA A 357 -9.12 -33.57 -9.94
CA ALA A 357 -8.12 -33.58 -8.86
C ALA A 357 -7.58 -32.17 -8.56
N VAL A 358 -7.30 -31.38 -9.61
CA VAL A 358 -6.84 -29.98 -9.44
C VAL A 358 -7.89 -29.13 -8.73
N TRP A 359 -9.16 -29.26 -9.11
CA TRP A 359 -10.24 -28.49 -8.47
C TRP A 359 -10.49 -28.90 -7.03
N ILE A 360 -10.49 -30.20 -6.72
CA ILE A 360 -10.58 -30.68 -5.33
C ILE A 360 -9.43 -30.13 -4.50
N ALA A 361 -8.18 -30.28 -4.99
CA ALA A 361 -7.01 -29.75 -4.30
C ALA A 361 -7.09 -28.23 -4.12
N PHE A 362 -7.55 -27.48 -5.12
CA PHE A 362 -7.70 -26.03 -5.03
C PHE A 362 -8.77 -25.62 -4.00
N VAL A 363 -9.95 -26.25 -4.02
CA VAL A 363 -11.02 -25.95 -3.05
C VAL A 363 -10.58 -26.25 -1.63
N LEU A 364 -9.91 -27.38 -1.39
CA LEU A 364 -9.32 -27.67 -0.08
C LEU A 364 -8.23 -26.66 0.29
N SER A 365 -7.44 -26.23 -0.70
CA SER A 365 -6.33 -25.31 -0.46
C SER A 365 -6.76 -23.92 0.00
N ILE A 366 -7.90 -23.42 -0.46
CA ILE A 366 -8.36 -22.06 -0.09
C ILE A 366 -9.00 -22.03 1.31
N PHE A 367 -9.12 -23.15 2.01
CA PHE A 367 -9.73 -23.21 3.34
C PHE A 367 -9.14 -22.20 4.35
N PRO A 368 -7.80 -22.05 4.50
CA PRO A 368 -7.24 -21.05 5.42
C PRO A 368 -7.56 -19.60 5.00
N ILE A 369 -7.74 -19.36 3.70
CA ILE A 369 -8.14 -18.05 3.18
C ILE A 369 -9.60 -17.78 3.54
N LEU A 370 -10.48 -18.77 3.33
CA LEU A 370 -11.90 -18.66 3.67
C LEU A 370 -12.10 -18.51 5.18
N HIS A 371 -11.28 -19.17 6.00
CA HIS A 371 -11.31 -19.00 7.45
C HIS A 371 -10.88 -17.58 7.87
N ASP A 372 -9.85 -17.00 7.25
CA ASP A 372 -9.47 -15.60 7.51
C ASP A 372 -10.57 -14.61 7.10
N TRP A 373 -11.36 -14.95 6.07
CA TRP A 373 -12.55 -14.19 5.70
C TRP A 373 -13.72 -14.37 6.67
N ASP A 374 -13.93 -15.59 7.16
CA ASP A 374 -14.93 -15.90 8.17
C ASP A 374 -14.68 -15.07 9.44
N GLU A 375 -13.44 -15.04 9.93
CA GLU A 375 -13.03 -14.20 11.07
C GLU A 375 -13.26 -12.70 10.83
N LYS A 376 -13.22 -12.23 9.57
CA LYS A 376 -13.44 -10.82 9.22
C LYS A 376 -14.91 -10.44 9.09
N PHE A 377 -15.71 -11.33 8.51
CA PHE A 377 -17.15 -11.09 8.31
C PHE A 377 -17.95 -11.38 9.58
N TRP A 378 -17.53 -12.36 10.38
CA TRP A 378 -18.13 -12.74 11.66
C TRP A 378 -17.08 -12.71 12.77
N PRO A 379 -16.57 -11.51 13.11
CA PRO A 379 -15.60 -11.36 14.19
C PRO A 379 -16.21 -11.81 15.52
N ASN A 380 -15.37 -12.36 16.39
CA ASN A 380 -15.78 -12.64 17.77
C ASN A 380 -16.02 -11.32 18.54
N GLU A 381 -16.63 -11.41 19.73
CA GLU A 381 -17.01 -10.23 20.52
C GLU A 381 -15.82 -9.30 20.80
N ALA A 382 -14.63 -9.85 21.08
CA ALA A 382 -13.43 -9.05 21.33
C ALA A 382 -12.92 -8.32 20.09
N GLN A 383 -12.93 -8.99 18.93
CA GLN A 383 -12.56 -8.38 17.64
C GLN A 383 -13.58 -7.31 17.24
N PHE A 384 -14.87 -7.59 17.39
CA PHE A 384 -15.94 -6.64 17.11
C PHE A 384 -15.84 -5.41 18.01
N ALA A 385 -15.60 -5.59 19.31
CA ALA A 385 -15.37 -4.50 20.25
C ALA A 385 -14.15 -3.64 19.83
N SER A 386 -13.02 -4.27 19.49
CA SER A 386 -11.83 -3.54 19.01
C SER A 386 -12.09 -2.76 17.72
N HIS A 387 -12.87 -3.31 16.78
CA HIS A 387 -13.26 -2.60 15.55
C HIS A 387 -14.15 -1.40 15.88
N MET A 388 -15.12 -1.57 16.78
CA MET A 388 -16.00 -0.49 17.22
C MET A 388 -15.22 0.62 17.95
N GLU A 389 -14.29 0.25 18.83
CA GLU A 389 -13.39 1.19 19.52
C GLU A 389 -12.59 2.02 18.51
N ARG A 390 -11.93 1.39 17.53
CA ARG A 390 -11.17 2.13 16.49
C ARG A 390 -12.04 3.09 15.68
N ARG A 391 -13.29 2.70 15.38
CA ARG A 391 -14.25 3.59 14.69
C ARG A 391 -14.59 4.80 15.57
N ILE A 392 -14.92 4.56 16.84
CA ILE A 392 -15.23 5.61 17.81
C ILE A 392 -14.02 6.55 17.98
N GLU A 393 -12.82 5.99 18.15
CA GLU A 393 -11.58 6.75 18.25
C GLU A 393 -11.38 7.64 17.02
N SER A 394 -11.55 7.10 15.81
CA SER A 394 -11.35 7.86 14.57
C SER A 394 -12.33 9.03 14.44
N VAL A 395 -13.60 8.82 14.81
CA VAL A 395 -14.63 9.89 14.86
C VAL A 395 -14.22 10.96 15.88
N GLN A 396 -13.82 10.55 17.08
CA GLN A 396 -13.43 11.47 18.15
C GLN A 396 -12.18 12.28 17.83
N ILE A 397 -11.16 11.66 17.21
CA ILE A 397 -9.96 12.37 16.73
C ILE A 397 -10.37 13.41 15.70
N ARG A 398 -11.25 13.05 14.76
CA ARG A 398 -11.74 13.97 13.73
C ARG A 398 -12.46 15.17 14.33
N ASP A 399 -13.41 14.94 15.24
CA ASP A 399 -14.17 16.02 15.87
C ASP A 399 -13.25 17.03 16.57
N LEU A 400 -12.22 16.54 17.27
CA LEU A 400 -11.24 17.40 17.92
C LEU A 400 -10.30 18.08 16.91
N ALA A 401 -9.86 17.39 15.87
CA ALA A 401 -9.02 17.97 14.81
C ALA A 401 -9.74 19.10 14.05
N LEU A 402 -11.06 18.99 13.84
CA LEU A 402 -11.86 20.04 13.21
C LEU A 402 -11.84 21.36 14.00
N SER A 403 -11.67 21.31 15.33
CA SER A 403 -11.56 22.51 16.18
C SER A 403 -10.28 23.32 15.96
N LEU A 404 -9.25 22.73 15.33
CA LEU A 404 -7.99 23.41 15.01
C LEU A 404 -8.02 24.19 13.69
N ARG A 405 -9.10 24.09 12.92
CA ARG A 405 -9.20 24.75 11.62
C ARG A 405 -9.01 26.25 11.79
N SER A 406 -8.02 26.79 11.09
CA SER A 406 -7.70 28.21 11.08
C SER A 406 -7.11 28.57 9.72
N ALA A 407 -7.26 29.83 9.32
CA ALA A 407 -6.53 30.38 8.18
C ALA A 407 -5.05 30.58 8.51
N ASP A 408 -4.75 30.82 9.79
CA ASP A 408 -3.39 30.96 10.30
C ASP A 408 -2.76 29.58 10.54
N VAL A 409 -1.45 29.51 10.34
CA VAL A 409 -0.67 28.28 10.56
C VAL A 409 -0.39 28.12 12.05
N HIS A 410 -0.92 27.05 12.62
CA HIS A 410 -0.80 26.66 14.02
C HIS A 410 -0.31 25.21 14.10
N PRO A 411 1.01 24.98 14.09
CA PRO A 411 1.57 23.64 14.11
C PRO A 411 1.13 22.87 15.35
N PHE A 412 0.88 21.57 15.19
CA PHE A 412 0.53 20.70 16.31
C PHE A 412 1.53 19.57 16.48
N LEU A 413 1.74 19.15 17.72
CA LEU A 413 2.50 17.96 18.08
C LEU A 413 1.52 16.84 18.45
N ALA A 414 1.63 15.71 17.75
CA ALA A 414 0.87 14.49 17.99
C ALA A 414 1.73 13.27 17.63
N PRO A 415 1.36 12.05 18.06
CA PRO A 415 2.07 10.84 17.67
C PRO A 415 2.09 10.67 16.14
N TRP A 416 3.17 10.09 15.62
CA TRP A 416 3.44 10.05 14.18
C TRP A 416 2.36 9.34 13.35
N TRP A 417 1.69 8.32 13.90
CA TRP A 417 0.64 7.58 13.20
C TRP A 417 -0.73 8.28 13.20
N VAL A 418 -0.95 9.22 14.12
CA VAL A 418 -2.20 10.00 14.21
C VAL A 418 -2.08 11.33 13.47
N SER A 419 -0.86 11.87 13.38
CA SER A 419 -0.60 13.18 12.80
C SER A 419 -1.16 13.36 11.38
N PRO A 420 -1.05 12.40 10.44
CA PRO A 420 -1.59 12.58 9.09
C PRO A 420 -3.11 12.80 9.03
N SER A 421 -3.90 12.12 9.86
CA SER A 421 -5.36 12.30 9.88
C SER A 421 -5.76 13.64 10.50
N ILE A 422 -5.08 14.07 11.57
CA ILE A 422 -5.27 15.40 12.16
C ILE A 422 -4.93 16.48 11.13
N ALA A 423 -3.78 16.37 10.44
CA ALA A 423 -3.38 17.32 9.40
C ALA A 423 -4.41 17.40 8.26
N TYR A 424 -4.92 16.24 7.82
CA TYR A 424 -5.95 16.17 6.77
C TYR A 424 -7.25 16.89 7.17
N TRP A 425 -7.74 16.68 8.39
CA TRP A 425 -9.03 17.24 8.83
C TRP A 425 -8.93 18.70 9.29
N SER A 426 -7.84 19.06 9.96
CA SER A 426 -7.61 20.40 10.50
C SER A 426 -7.06 21.39 9.48
N GLY A 427 -6.34 20.91 8.46
CA GLY A 427 -5.54 21.75 7.58
C GLY A 427 -4.28 22.33 8.22
N GLN A 428 -3.97 21.94 9.46
CA GLN A 428 -2.78 22.40 10.19
C GLN A 428 -1.60 21.46 9.97
N PRO A 429 -0.35 21.95 10.03
CA PRO A 429 0.82 21.11 9.88
C PRO A 429 1.17 20.35 11.17
N GLY A 430 1.51 19.08 11.05
CA GLY A 430 1.99 18.25 12.15
C GLY A 430 3.51 18.24 12.27
N ILE A 431 4.02 18.23 13.49
CA ILE A 431 5.47 18.05 13.76
C ILE A 431 5.91 16.67 13.27
N ALA A 432 5.15 15.61 13.55
CA ALA A 432 5.44 14.26 13.06
C ALA A 432 4.56 13.90 11.85
N GLY A 433 4.94 12.83 11.15
CA GLY A 433 4.22 12.27 10.01
C GLY A 433 4.49 10.77 9.87
N SER A 434 3.82 10.10 8.95
CA SER A 434 3.95 8.64 8.79
C SER A 434 5.08 8.20 7.87
N SER A 435 5.71 9.14 7.16
CA SER A 435 6.83 8.86 6.28
C SER A 435 8.16 8.75 7.04
N HIS A 436 9.06 7.88 6.54
CA HIS A 436 10.47 7.85 6.96
C HIS A 436 11.24 9.15 6.66
N GLU A 437 10.65 10.05 5.87
CA GLU A 437 11.20 11.40 5.65
C GLU A 437 10.86 12.35 6.81
N SER A 438 9.97 11.95 7.72
CA SER A 438 9.56 12.71 8.90
C SER A 438 10.33 12.33 10.16
N LEU A 439 11.42 11.57 10.07
CA LEU A 439 12.11 10.99 11.24
C LEU A 439 12.52 12.02 12.30
N ASN A 440 12.92 13.23 11.90
CA ASN A 440 13.26 14.28 12.85
C ASN A 440 12.05 14.67 13.71
N GLY A 441 10.90 14.97 13.08
CA GLY A 441 9.67 15.25 13.79
C GLY A 441 9.10 14.06 14.58
N ILE A 442 9.30 12.83 14.09
CA ILE A 442 8.95 11.60 14.82
C ILE A 442 9.78 11.49 16.11
N GLU A 443 11.08 11.76 16.02
CA GLU A 443 11.99 11.75 17.16
C GLU A 443 11.63 12.85 18.17
N ASP A 444 11.41 14.08 17.71
CA ASP A 444 11.02 15.21 18.56
C ASP A 444 9.68 14.94 19.27
N SER A 445 8.70 14.38 18.54
CA SER A 445 7.42 13.95 19.14
C SER A 445 7.60 12.85 20.17
N ALA A 446 8.43 11.83 19.89
CA ALA A 446 8.68 10.74 20.83
C ALA A 446 9.35 11.27 22.10
N ARG A 447 10.40 12.11 21.96
CA ARG A 447 11.13 12.72 23.08
C ARG A 447 10.21 13.57 23.95
N PHE A 448 9.34 14.37 23.31
CA PHE A 448 8.34 15.16 24.04
C PHE A 448 7.44 14.28 24.90
N PHE A 449 6.87 13.21 24.35
CA PHE A 449 5.89 12.40 25.06
C PHE A 449 6.46 11.56 26.20
N ILE A 450 7.72 11.12 26.11
CA ILE A 450 8.35 10.35 27.19
C ILE A 450 9.18 11.21 28.16
N SER A 451 9.33 12.51 27.92
CA SER A 451 10.12 13.37 28.81
C SER A 451 9.57 13.37 30.23
N GLU A 452 10.47 13.24 31.21
CA GLU A 452 10.21 13.58 32.63
C GLU A 452 10.67 15.00 32.97
N ASP A 453 11.47 15.63 32.09
CA ASP A 453 11.93 17.02 32.21
C ASP A 453 11.02 17.96 31.39
N PHE A 454 10.26 18.79 32.10
CA PHE A 454 9.37 19.77 31.49
C PHE A 454 10.11 20.88 30.73
N GLN A 455 11.37 21.17 31.08
CA GLN A 455 12.17 22.16 30.37
C GLN A 455 12.57 21.63 28.99
N GLN A 456 13.02 20.38 28.90
CA GLN A 456 13.30 19.73 27.61
C GLN A 456 12.03 19.65 26.74
N ALA A 457 10.88 19.29 27.32
CA ALA A 457 9.61 19.27 26.60
C ALA A 457 9.23 20.66 26.06
N ARG A 458 9.48 21.72 26.85
CA ARG A 458 9.26 23.12 26.44
C ARG A 458 10.17 23.53 25.28
N GLU A 459 11.45 23.16 25.34
CA GLU A 459 12.42 23.47 24.29
C GLU A 459 12.02 22.86 22.94
N ILE A 460 11.51 21.62 22.94
CA ILE A 460 10.97 20.97 21.74
C ILE A 460 9.80 21.79 21.16
N LEU A 461 8.84 22.18 22.00
CA LEU A 461 7.68 22.97 21.55
C LEU A 461 8.10 24.35 21.00
N GLN A 462 9.09 24.99 21.62
CA GLN A 462 9.58 26.31 21.20
C GLN A 462 10.38 26.24 19.89
N LYS A 463 11.23 25.22 19.74
CA LYS A 463 12.04 24.97 18.54
C LYS A 463 11.18 24.95 17.28
N ASP A 464 10.08 24.20 17.30
CA ASP A 464 9.22 24.01 16.13
C ASP A 464 7.95 24.89 16.14
N LYS A 465 7.88 25.85 17.08
CA LYS A 465 6.77 26.81 17.24
C LYS A 465 5.41 26.13 17.34
N VAL A 466 5.35 25.05 18.12
CA VAL A 466 4.13 24.28 18.34
C VAL A 466 3.09 25.16 19.03
N ALA A 467 1.89 25.22 18.46
CA ALA A 467 0.74 25.93 19.02
C ALA A 467 -0.18 24.98 19.82
N TRP A 468 -0.25 23.72 19.40
CA TRP A 468 -1.16 22.71 19.95
C TRP A 468 -0.47 21.38 20.24
N VAL A 469 -0.87 20.71 21.32
CA VAL A 469 -0.43 19.35 21.65
C VAL A 469 -1.66 18.44 21.76
N PHE A 470 -1.65 17.35 20.99
CA PHE A 470 -2.63 16.27 21.08
C PHE A 470 -2.09 15.15 21.96
N ALA A 471 -2.69 14.99 23.13
CA ALA A 471 -2.52 13.80 23.94
C ALA A 471 -3.53 12.74 23.50
N TYR A 472 -3.02 11.57 23.13
CA TYR A 472 -3.75 10.39 22.66
C TYR A 472 -3.19 9.18 23.39
N ASP A 473 -4.03 8.20 23.74
CA ASP A 473 -3.70 6.90 24.34
C ASP A 473 -2.30 6.85 24.98
N SER A 474 -2.20 7.31 26.23
CA SER A 474 -0.90 7.53 26.85
C SER A 474 -0.04 6.28 26.93
N ASP A 475 -0.62 5.09 27.08
CA ASP A 475 0.14 3.85 27.17
C ASP A 475 0.70 3.45 25.81
N ARG A 476 -0.11 3.50 24.74
CA ARG A 476 0.38 3.22 23.38
C ARG A 476 1.43 4.24 22.95
N VAL A 477 1.22 5.52 23.26
CA VAL A 477 2.17 6.59 22.96
C VAL A 477 3.49 6.39 23.69
N ALA A 478 3.45 6.07 24.98
CA ALA A 478 4.67 5.89 25.76
C ALA A 478 5.47 4.66 25.27
N GLN A 479 4.79 3.53 25.02
CA GLN A 479 5.44 2.32 24.53
C GLN A 479 6.07 2.53 23.14
N ASN A 480 5.34 3.14 22.20
CA ASN A 480 5.86 3.36 20.86
C ASN A 480 7.03 4.36 20.86
N SER A 481 6.91 5.45 21.63
CA SER A 481 7.96 6.46 21.75
C SER A 481 9.24 5.89 22.37
N ALA A 482 9.11 5.10 23.46
CA ALA A 482 10.23 4.39 24.07
C ALA A 482 10.90 3.41 23.10
N ALA A 483 10.11 2.68 22.28
CA ALA A 483 10.65 1.78 21.25
C ALA A 483 11.41 2.52 20.13
N ILE A 484 10.91 3.66 19.67
CA ILE A 484 11.57 4.50 18.65
C ILE A 484 12.89 5.05 19.16
N LEU A 485 12.93 5.50 20.42
CA LEU A 485 14.13 6.06 21.03
C LEU A 485 15.09 4.96 21.53
N ASN A 486 14.58 3.74 21.76
CA ASN A 486 15.26 2.63 22.43
C ASN A 486 15.72 3.04 23.83
N GLU A 487 14.78 3.60 24.58
CA GLU A 487 14.94 4.00 25.97
C GLU A 487 14.01 3.13 26.83
N ALA A 488 14.39 2.93 28.09
CA ALA A 488 13.48 2.29 29.04
C ALA A 488 12.24 3.20 29.22
N LEU A 489 11.07 2.60 29.33
CA LEU A 489 9.84 3.35 29.57
C LEU A 489 9.97 4.13 30.89
N PRO A 490 9.89 5.48 30.89
CA PRO A 490 10.01 6.26 32.11
C PRO A 490 8.87 5.96 33.10
N ALA A 491 9.07 6.29 34.37
CA ALA A 491 8.08 6.02 35.40
C ALA A 491 6.85 6.93 35.21
N ASN A 492 7.09 8.21 34.94
CA ASN A 492 6.05 9.24 34.77
C ASN A 492 6.22 10.01 33.45
N PRO A 493 6.09 9.35 32.29
CA PRO A 493 6.22 10.02 31.00
C PRO A 493 5.16 11.11 30.84
N LEU A 494 5.53 12.22 30.19
CA LEU A 494 4.65 13.38 30.00
C LEU A 494 3.30 13.00 29.37
N CYS A 495 3.24 12.08 28.41
CA CYS A 495 1.98 11.64 27.80
C CYS A 495 0.98 11.10 28.84
N ARG A 496 1.43 10.39 29.88
CA ARG A 496 0.56 9.92 30.98
C ARG A 496 0.12 11.05 31.90
N VAL A 497 0.94 12.07 32.10
CA VAL A 497 0.54 13.26 32.85
C VAL A 497 -0.58 13.99 32.11
N LEU A 498 -0.40 14.25 30.81
CA LEU A 498 -1.42 14.88 29.97
C LEU A 498 -2.72 14.06 29.96
N ASP A 499 -2.62 12.75 29.76
CA ASP A 499 -3.81 11.90 29.63
C ASP A 499 -4.49 11.56 30.98
N ARG A 500 -3.75 11.25 32.05
CA ARG A 500 -4.37 10.78 33.30
C ARG A 500 -4.50 11.86 34.36
N ARG A 501 -3.63 12.87 34.34
CA ARG A 501 -3.57 13.92 35.37
C ARG A 501 -3.44 15.30 34.73
N PRO A 502 -4.44 15.73 33.93
CA PRO A 502 -4.37 16.99 33.17
C PRO A 502 -4.16 18.22 34.07
N SER A 503 -4.58 18.18 35.33
CA SER A 503 -4.32 19.24 36.32
C SER A 503 -2.85 19.37 36.74
N GLN A 504 -2.03 18.35 36.48
CA GLN A 504 -0.59 18.33 36.72
C GLN A 504 0.22 18.62 35.45
N ALA A 505 -0.44 18.99 34.35
CA ALA A 505 0.26 19.36 33.12
C ALA A 505 1.18 20.58 33.37
N PRO A 506 2.33 20.66 32.67
CA PRO A 506 3.23 21.81 32.77
C PRO A 506 2.51 23.13 32.49
N ARG A 507 2.88 24.22 33.18
CA ARG A 507 2.22 25.53 33.09
C ARG A 507 2.19 26.14 31.69
N PHE A 508 3.11 25.74 30.80
CA PHE A 508 3.13 26.19 29.42
C PHE A 508 2.12 25.44 28.52
N LEU A 509 1.39 24.45 29.04
CA LEU A 509 0.33 23.72 28.34
C LEU A 509 -1.01 23.96 29.01
N ASN A 510 -1.84 24.80 28.38
CA ASN A 510 -3.19 25.07 28.86
C ASN A 510 -4.15 24.04 28.29
N PHE A 511 -4.82 23.29 29.16
CA PHE A 511 -5.89 22.39 28.75
C PHE A 511 -7.01 23.16 28.04
N SER A 512 -7.37 22.75 26.83
CA SER A 512 -8.32 23.46 25.97
C SER A 512 -9.61 22.68 25.73
N ALA A 513 -9.50 21.38 25.43
CA ALA A 513 -10.65 20.53 25.11
C ALA A 513 -10.30 19.05 25.32
N GLN A 514 -11.33 18.21 25.47
CA GLN A 514 -11.16 16.75 25.48
C GLN A 514 -12.40 16.04 24.97
N ASN A 515 -12.19 14.79 24.59
CA ASN A 515 -13.22 13.76 24.44
C ASN A 515 -12.68 12.46 25.08
N PRO A 516 -13.42 11.34 25.05
CA PRO A 516 -12.96 10.10 25.66
C PRO A 516 -11.62 9.54 25.12
N THR A 517 -11.25 9.86 23.87
CA THR A 517 -10.02 9.33 23.22
C THR A 517 -8.83 10.27 23.33
N CYS A 518 -9.06 11.59 23.29
CA CYS A 518 -8.00 12.59 23.11
C CYS A 518 -8.20 13.81 24.01
N LYS A 519 -7.08 14.46 24.31
CA LYS A 519 -7.03 15.77 24.97
C LYS A 519 -6.21 16.76 24.18
N LEU A 520 -6.66 18.00 24.16
CA LEU A 520 -6.04 19.10 23.44
C LEU A 520 -5.49 20.14 24.41
N TYR A 521 -4.23 20.49 24.21
CA TYR A 521 -3.53 21.53 24.97
C TYR A 521 -3.05 22.63 24.06
N ARG A 522 -3.26 23.89 24.48
CA ARG A 522 -2.70 25.07 23.84
C ARG A 522 -1.35 25.41 24.47
N VAL A 523 -0.34 25.65 23.65
CA VAL A 523 0.96 26.11 24.13
C VAL A 523 0.87 27.60 24.46
N SER A 524 1.21 27.97 25.70
CA SER A 524 1.30 29.36 26.14
C SER A 524 2.52 30.03 25.51
N VAL A 525 2.29 31.14 24.81
CA VAL A 525 3.37 32.06 24.45
C VAL A 525 3.54 33.01 25.64
N GLU A 526 4.62 32.85 26.41
CA GLU A 526 5.00 33.90 27.37
C GLU A 526 5.31 35.18 26.59
N ARG A 527 4.65 36.27 26.97
CA ARG A 527 4.98 37.63 26.53
C ARG A 527 6.19 38.14 27.29
#